data_AF-A0A9Q1C3R4-F1
#
_entry.id   AF-A0A9Q1C3R4-F1
#
_cell.length_a   1.000
_cell.length_b   1.000
_cell.length_c   1.000
_cell.angle_alpha   90.00
_cell.angle_beta   90.00
_cell.angle_gamma   90.00
#
_symmetry.space_group_name_H-M   'P 1'
#
loop_
_entity.id
_entity.type
_entity.pdbx_description
1 polymer ?
#
loop_
_entity_poly.entity_id
_entity_poly.type
_entity_poly.pdbx_seq_one_letter_code
_entity_poly.pdbx_strand_id
1 'polypeptide(L)'
;MPQSSALILGGSAHWEHNFRLYVEALKAVTKWFFALDHQNYARWMLIHIRDMESLPPSIRKEFEEHGNWVVNKTNNRFSAMPIDQAHEQNNEFVEGSGGAIGLTENPSAFRKWMVSGPEQARLLEEFERVYLSN
;
A
#
# COMPACT_ATOMS: atom_id res chain seq x y z
N MET A 1 -17.00 15.79 -13.43
CA MET A 1 -15.83 15.34 -14.23
C MET A 1 -14.44 15.51 -13.59
N PRO A 2 -14.15 16.40 -12.60
CA PRO A 2 -12.78 16.51 -12.07
C PRO A 2 -12.39 15.44 -11.04
N GLN A 3 -13.35 14.72 -10.44
CA GLN A 3 -13.07 13.63 -9.48
C GLN A 3 -12.41 12.42 -10.16
N SER A 4 -12.87 12.04 -11.36
CA SER A 4 -12.32 10.93 -12.13
C SER A 4 -10.86 11.19 -12.51
N SER A 5 -10.49 12.43 -12.82
CA SER A 5 -9.12 12.78 -13.16
C SER A 5 -8.16 12.64 -11.97
N ALA A 6 -8.55 13.04 -10.75
CA ALA A 6 -7.67 12.92 -9.58
C ALA A 6 -7.41 11.45 -9.18
N LEU A 7 -8.42 10.59 -9.29
CA LEU A 7 -8.28 9.14 -9.04
C LEU A 7 -7.41 8.47 -10.11
N ILE A 8 -7.59 8.83 -11.38
CA ILE A 8 -6.77 8.33 -12.49
C ILE A 8 -5.31 8.79 -12.31
N LEU A 9 -5.08 10.05 -11.94
CA LEU A 9 -3.73 10.58 -11.69
C LEU A 9 -3.05 9.89 -10.51
N GLY A 10 -3.79 9.55 -9.45
CA GLY A 10 -3.27 8.75 -8.34
C GLY A 10 -2.87 7.34 -8.78
N GLY A 11 -3.69 6.67 -9.60
CA GLY A 11 -3.36 5.37 -10.18
C GLY A 11 -2.10 5.43 -11.07
N SER A 12 -2.04 6.42 -11.97
CA SER A 12 -0.87 6.65 -12.82
C SER A 12 0.41 6.94 -12.03
N ALA A 13 0.31 7.69 -10.92
CA ALA A 13 1.46 7.97 -10.07
C ALA A 13 2.07 6.70 -9.46
N HIS A 14 1.24 5.77 -9.01
CA HIS A 14 1.69 4.48 -8.50
C HIS A 14 2.34 3.65 -9.61
N TRP A 15 1.65 3.46 -10.74
CA TRP A 15 2.13 2.64 -11.84
C TRP A 15 3.48 3.10 -12.40
N GLU A 16 3.73 4.42 -12.41
CA GLU A 16 4.94 5.03 -12.95
C GLU A 16 6.02 5.34 -11.90
N HIS A 17 5.83 4.94 -10.64
CA HIS A 17 6.72 5.31 -9.53
C HIS A 17 6.89 6.81 -9.30
N ASN A 18 5.95 7.64 -9.77
CA ASN A 18 6.09 9.09 -9.74
C ASN A 18 5.61 9.67 -8.40
N PHE A 19 6.53 9.76 -7.43
CA PHE A 19 6.23 10.26 -6.09
C PHE A 19 5.70 11.71 -6.07
N ARG A 20 6.22 12.58 -6.95
CA ARG A 20 5.76 13.97 -7.02
C ARG A 20 4.31 14.04 -7.52
N LEU A 21 3.98 13.28 -8.55
CA LEU A 21 2.61 13.19 -9.07
C LEU A 21 1.66 12.62 -8.02
N TYR A 22 2.11 11.65 -7.23
CA TYR A 22 1.35 11.10 -6.11
C TYR A 22 0.96 12.18 -5.11
N VAL A 23 1.92 12.97 -4.60
CA VAL A 23 1.64 14.03 -3.63
C VAL A 23 0.67 15.09 -4.20
N GLU A 24 0.84 15.47 -5.47
CA GLU A 24 -0.08 16.42 -6.12
C GLU A 24 -1.49 15.84 -6.32
N ALA A 25 -1.61 14.55 -6.65
CA ALA A 25 -2.89 13.86 -6.74
C ALA A 25 -3.60 13.82 -5.37
N LEU A 26 -2.86 13.60 -4.27
CA LEU A 26 -3.41 13.66 -2.91
C LEU A 26 -3.96 15.06 -2.57
N LYS A 27 -3.23 16.12 -2.90
CA LYS A 27 -3.71 17.51 -2.71
C LYS A 27 -4.97 17.78 -3.52
N ALA A 28 -5.04 17.27 -4.75
CA ALA A 28 -6.20 17.42 -5.61
C ALA A 28 -7.43 16.68 -5.05
N VAL A 29 -7.27 15.43 -4.59
CA VAL A 29 -8.39 14.63 -4.06
C VAL A 29 -8.87 15.13 -2.70
N THR A 30 -7.99 15.70 -1.88
CA THR A 30 -8.33 16.22 -0.55
C THR A 30 -9.44 17.28 -0.61
N LYS A 31 -9.43 18.12 -1.65
CA LYS A 31 -10.48 19.13 -1.89
C LYS A 31 -11.87 18.49 -2.02
N TRP A 32 -11.93 17.30 -2.60
CA TRP A 32 -13.18 16.55 -2.76
C TRP A 32 -13.65 15.92 -1.46
N PHE A 33 -12.75 15.47 -0.58
CA PHE A 33 -13.17 14.98 0.74
C PHE A 33 -13.86 16.07 1.55
N PHE A 34 -13.38 17.32 1.49
CA PHE A 34 -14.07 18.45 2.09
C PHE A 34 -15.43 18.72 1.42
N ALA A 35 -15.48 18.73 0.09
CA ALA A 35 -16.72 18.99 -0.65
C ALA A 35 -17.81 17.93 -0.43
N LEU A 36 -17.41 16.69 -0.11
CA LEU A 36 -18.30 15.54 0.10
C LEU A 36 -18.52 15.22 1.59
N ASP A 37 -18.12 16.12 2.49
CA ASP A 37 -18.24 15.95 3.96
C ASP A 37 -17.57 14.68 4.52
N HIS A 38 -16.52 14.20 3.84
CA HIS A 38 -15.67 13.10 4.32
C HIS A 38 -14.59 13.63 5.27
N GLN A 39 -15.01 14.23 6.39
CA GLN A 39 -14.12 14.95 7.31
C GLN A 39 -13.00 14.08 7.89
N ASN A 40 -13.28 12.82 8.20
CA ASN A 40 -12.28 11.87 8.70
C ASN A 40 -11.16 11.64 7.68
N TYR A 41 -11.53 11.41 6.41
CA TYR A 41 -10.56 11.25 5.33
C TYR A 41 -9.79 12.54 5.08
N ALA A 42 -10.47 13.68 5.03
CA ALA A 42 -9.83 14.98 4.83
C ALA A 42 -8.76 15.28 5.91
N ARG A 43 -9.08 15.01 7.19
CA ARG A 43 -8.16 15.24 8.31
C ARG A 43 -6.91 14.38 8.21
N TRP A 44 -7.07 13.07 8.00
CA TRP A 44 -5.93 12.16 7.88
C TRP A 44 -5.12 12.39 6.61
N MET A 45 -5.80 12.75 5.51
CA MET A 45 -5.13 13.04 4.24
C MET A 45 -4.20 14.26 4.34
N LEU A 46 -4.61 15.31 5.06
CA LEU A 46 -3.75 16.48 5.29
C LEU A 46 -2.50 16.14 6.11
N ILE A 47 -2.62 15.26 7.11
CA ILE A 47 -1.48 14.79 7.90
C ILE A 47 -0.53 13.99 7.00
N HIS A 48 -1.08 13.07 6.21
CA HIS A 48 -0.29 12.26 5.28
C HIS A 48 0.45 13.11 4.24
N ILE A 49 -0.23 14.09 3.62
CA ILE A 49 0.40 15.04 2.69
C ILE A 49 1.56 15.78 3.36
N ARG A 50 1.35 16.32 4.57
CA ARG A 50 2.40 16.99 5.33
C ARG A 50 3.61 16.08 5.53
N ASP A 51 3.37 14.83 5.90
CA ASP A 51 4.44 13.86 6.17
C ASP A 51 5.22 13.53 4.88
N MET A 52 4.53 13.38 3.74
CA MET A 52 5.17 13.18 2.42
C MET A 52 5.98 14.40 1.96
N GLU A 53 5.53 15.62 2.28
CA GLU A 53 6.27 16.85 1.99
C GLU A 53 7.44 17.10 2.95
N SER A 54 7.37 16.54 4.15
CA SER A 54 8.36 16.75 5.22
C SER A 54 9.35 15.59 5.37
N LEU A 55 9.42 14.69 4.38
CA LEU A 55 10.34 13.56 4.40
C LEU A 55 11.81 14.02 4.54
N PRO A 56 12.63 13.30 5.34
CA PRO A 56 14.07 13.53 5.37
C PRO A 56 14.67 13.44 3.96
N PRO A 57 15.72 14.24 3.62
CA PRO A 57 16.29 14.25 2.28
C PRO A 57 16.75 12.88 1.76
N SER A 58 17.25 12.02 2.64
CA SER A 58 17.65 10.65 2.29
C SER A 58 16.45 9.82 1.81
N ILE A 59 15.33 9.86 2.53
CA ILE A 59 14.11 9.11 2.18
C ILE A 59 13.44 9.69 0.94
N ARG A 60 13.38 11.03 0.85
CA ARG A 60 12.87 11.71 -0.34
C ARG A 60 13.61 11.26 -1.60
N LYS A 61 14.93 11.16 -1.53
CA LYS A 61 15.76 10.70 -2.64
C LYS A 61 15.40 9.27 -3.06
N GLU A 62 15.26 8.36 -2.10
CA GLU A 62 14.82 6.98 -2.37
C GLU A 62 13.45 6.93 -3.06
N PHE A 63 12.52 7.79 -2.67
CA PHE A 63 11.18 7.81 -3.25
C PHE A 63 11.15 8.42 -4.65
N GLU A 64 11.90 9.51 -4.87
CA GLU A 64 11.91 10.24 -6.14
C GLU A 64 12.81 9.59 -7.20
N GLU A 65 13.98 9.06 -6.82
CA GLU A 65 14.95 8.47 -7.77
C GLU A 65 14.76 6.96 -7.97
N HIS A 66 14.38 6.23 -6.91
CA HIS A 66 14.30 4.77 -6.93
C HIS A 66 12.87 4.23 -6.87
N GLY A 67 11.88 5.07 -6.56
CA GLY A 67 10.49 4.64 -6.52
C GLY A 67 10.17 3.71 -5.35
N ASN A 68 10.98 3.72 -4.29
CA ASN A 68 10.93 2.83 -3.12
C ASN A 68 9.77 3.13 -2.15
N TRP A 69 8.61 3.50 -2.67
CA TRP A 69 7.38 3.80 -1.94
C TRP A 69 6.18 2.98 -2.46
N VAL A 70 6.37 2.24 -3.55
CA VAL A 70 5.45 1.29 -4.16
C VAL A 70 6.17 -0.03 -4.42
N VAL A 71 5.41 -1.10 -4.68
CA VAL A 71 5.96 -2.43 -4.94
C VAL A 71 5.54 -2.93 -6.32
N ASN A 72 6.43 -3.69 -6.96
CA ASN A 72 6.16 -4.41 -8.20
C ASN A 72 6.09 -5.90 -7.91
N LYS A 73 4.96 -6.54 -8.25
CA LYS A 73 4.87 -8.02 -8.24
C LYS A 73 5.38 -8.66 -9.53
N THR A 74 5.52 -7.87 -10.59
CA THR A 74 5.97 -8.32 -11.91
C THR A 74 7.03 -7.37 -12.48
N ASN A 75 7.77 -7.80 -13.50
CA ASN A 75 8.76 -6.95 -14.18
C ASN A 75 8.14 -5.95 -15.17
N ASN A 76 6.81 -5.76 -15.16
CA ASN A 76 6.15 -4.80 -16.03
C ASN A 76 6.30 -3.37 -15.48
N ARG A 77 6.73 -2.46 -16.35
CA ARG A 77 6.97 -1.04 -16.05
C ARG A 77 5.79 -0.31 -15.40
N PHE A 78 4.55 -0.69 -15.71
CA PHE A 78 3.34 -0.04 -15.20
C PHE A 78 2.56 -0.93 -14.22
N SER A 79 3.24 -1.79 -13.48
CA SER A 79 2.61 -2.74 -12.55
C SER A 79 2.79 -2.40 -11.07
N ALA A 80 3.40 -1.26 -10.79
CA ALA A 80 3.64 -0.82 -9.43
C ALA A 80 2.33 -0.49 -8.72
N MET A 81 2.23 -0.92 -7.47
CA MET A 81 1.04 -0.74 -6.66
C MET A 81 1.45 -0.32 -5.25
N PRO A 82 0.56 0.39 -4.54
CA PRO A 82 0.85 0.74 -3.16
C PRO A 82 0.93 -0.52 -2.27
N ILE A 83 1.72 -0.41 -1.20
CA ILE A 83 2.15 -1.54 -0.37
C ILE A 83 0.95 -2.23 0.29
N ASP A 84 -0.04 -1.45 0.72
CA ASP A 84 -1.29 -1.93 1.30
C ASP A 84 -2.07 -2.80 0.31
N GLN A 85 -2.20 -2.36 -0.94
CA GLN A 85 -2.86 -3.13 -1.98
C GLN A 85 -2.13 -4.44 -2.29
N ALA A 86 -0.79 -4.42 -2.32
CA ALA A 86 0.00 -5.64 -2.51
C ALA A 86 -0.17 -6.62 -1.35
N HIS A 87 -0.22 -6.09 -0.13
CA HIS A 87 -0.47 -6.88 1.07
C HIS A 87 -1.88 -7.50 1.06
N GLU A 88 -2.90 -6.72 0.69
CA GLU A 88 -4.29 -7.22 0.54
C GLU A 88 -4.39 -8.36 -0.49
N GLN A 89 -3.76 -8.22 -1.65
CA GLN A 89 -3.70 -9.30 -2.65
C GLN A 89 -2.99 -10.57 -2.15
N ASN A 90 -1.96 -10.40 -1.30
CA ASN A 90 -1.25 -11.54 -0.73
C ASN A 90 -2.11 -12.23 0.34
N ASN A 91 -2.84 -11.47 1.14
CA ASN A 91 -3.78 -12.02 2.11
C ASN A 91 -4.92 -12.77 1.40
N GLU A 92 -5.49 -12.21 0.33
CA GLU A 92 -6.52 -12.89 -0.45
C GLU A 92 -6.04 -14.23 -1.02
N PHE A 93 -4.78 -14.31 -1.47
CA PHE A 93 -4.21 -15.57 -1.97
C PHE A 93 -4.15 -16.67 -0.90
N VAL A 94 -3.95 -16.28 0.36
CA VAL A 94 -3.76 -17.16 1.51
C VAL A 94 -5.10 -17.50 2.17
N GLU A 95 -5.94 -16.50 2.44
CA GLU A 95 -7.21 -16.63 3.18
C GLU A 95 -8.41 -16.99 2.27
N GLY A 96 -8.32 -16.68 0.98
CA GLY A 96 -9.45 -16.76 0.05
C GLY A 96 -10.46 -15.63 0.25
N SER A 97 -11.53 -15.64 -0.55
CA SER A 97 -12.51 -14.54 -0.65
C SER A 97 -13.39 -14.31 0.59
N GLY A 98 -13.24 -15.09 1.66
CA GLY A 98 -14.07 -15.01 2.87
C GLY A 98 -13.32 -14.57 4.13
N GLY A 99 -12.06 -14.15 4.03
CA GLY A 99 -11.21 -13.80 5.17
C GLY A 99 -11.06 -14.96 6.16
N ALA A 100 -10.93 -14.66 7.46
CA ALA A 100 -10.75 -15.67 8.51
C ALA A 100 -11.89 -16.73 8.59
N ILE A 101 -13.12 -16.36 8.24
CA ILE A 101 -14.26 -17.30 8.19
C ILE A 101 -14.14 -18.21 6.96
N GLY A 102 -13.83 -17.62 5.80
CA GLY A 102 -13.57 -18.37 4.57
C GLY A 102 -12.37 -19.31 4.69
N LEU A 103 -11.39 -18.98 5.53
CA LEU A 103 -10.21 -19.80 5.77
C LEU A 103 -10.55 -21.14 6.43
N THR A 104 -11.46 -21.17 7.41
CA THR A 104 -11.83 -22.42 8.13
C THR A 104 -12.88 -23.24 7.39
N GLU A 105 -13.70 -22.60 6.55
CA GLU A 105 -14.75 -23.25 5.75
C GLU A 105 -14.25 -23.74 4.38
N ASN A 106 -13.06 -23.31 3.94
CA ASN A 106 -12.43 -23.76 2.70
C ASN A 106 -11.19 -24.64 2.98
N PRO A 107 -11.31 -25.99 2.82
CA PRO A 107 -10.19 -26.91 3.05
C PRO A 107 -8.93 -26.62 2.23
N SER A 108 -9.06 -25.97 1.06
CA SER A 108 -7.91 -25.57 0.22
C SER A 108 -7.18 -24.35 0.80
N ALA A 109 -7.93 -23.33 1.24
CA ALA A 109 -7.37 -22.15 1.89
C ALA A 109 -6.72 -22.55 3.24
N PHE A 110 -7.41 -23.38 4.03
CA PHE A 110 -6.87 -23.92 5.27
C PHE A 110 -5.55 -24.67 5.05
N ARG A 111 -5.46 -25.51 4.00
CA ARG A 111 -4.23 -26.22 3.66
C ARG A 111 -3.09 -25.26 3.30
N LYS A 112 -3.35 -24.20 2.52
CA LYS A 112 -2.34 -23.19 2.19
C LYS A 112 -1.82 -22.49 3.44
N TRP A 113 -2.71 -22.13 4.36
CA TRP A 113 -2.34 -21.53 5.65
C TRP A 113 -1.50 -22.48 6.52
N MET A 114 -1.90 -23.74 6.63
CA MET A 114 -1.14 -24.74 7.40
C MET A 114 0.30 -24.96 6.88
N VAL A 115 0.54 -24.76 5.59
CA VAL A 115 1.87 -24.86 4.97
C VAL A 115 2.65 -23.55 5.07
N SER A 116 2.00 -22.40 4.87
CA SER A 116 2.67 -21.10 4.83
C SER A 116 2.83 -20.43 6.20
N GLY A 117 1.93 -20.67 7.13
CA GLY A 117 1.93 -20.10 8.48
C GLY A 117 3.22 -20.34 9.26
N PRO A 118 3.77 -21.58 9.28
CA PRO A 118 5.07 -21.83 9.91
C PRO A 118 6.23 -21.02 9.31
N GLU A 119 6.25 -20.84 7.98
CA GLU A 119 7.27 -20.02 7.32
C GLU A 119 7.09 -18.53 7.60
N GLN A 120 5.84 -18.05 7.65
CA GLN A 120 5.55 -16.67 8.05
C GLN A 120 6.02 -16.40 9.50
N ALA A 121 5.77 -17.33 10.42
CA ALA A 121 6.25 -17.23 11.80
C ALA A 121 7.79 -17.24 11.88
N ARG A 122 8.44 -18.11 11.11
CA ARG A 122 9.91 -18.17 11.03
C ARG A 122 10.52 -16.87 10.50
N LEU A 123 9.95 -16.29 9.44
CA LEU A 123 10.39 -15.02 8.87
C LEU A 123 10.19 -13.85 9.83
N LEU A 124 9.07 -13.84 10.58
CA LEU A 124 8.80 -12.83 11.60
C LEU A 124 9.84 -12.91 12.73
N GLU A 125 10.11 -14.10 13.26
CA GLU A 125 11.12 -14.32 14.29
C GLU A 125 12.53 -13.89 13.81
N GLU A 126 12.87 -14.21 12.55
CA GLU A 126 14.12 -13.78 11.94
C GLU A 126 14.20 -12.25 11.81
N PHE A 127 13.14 -11.59 11.37
CA PHE A 127 13.07 -10.14 11.30
C PHE A 127 13.22 -9.49 12.68
N GLU A 128 12.49 -9.97 13.68
CA GLU A 128 12.57 -9.48 15.05
C GLU A 128 13.98 -9.62 15.62
N ARG A 129 14.62 -10.78 15.42
CA ARG A 129 16.00 -11.03 15.86
C ARG A 129 17.02 -10.12 15.18
N VAL A 130 16.82 -9.77 13.91
CA VAL A 130 17.79 -8.98 13.16
C VAL A 130 17.60 -7.47 13.40
N TYR A 131 16.36 -7.02 13.55
CA TYR A 131 16.03 -5.59 13.50
C TYR A 131 15.39 -5.03 14.77
N LEU A 132 14.91 -5.87 15.69
CA LEU A 132 14.15 -5.43 16.88
C LEU A 132 14.74 -5.90 18.21
N SER A 133 15.60 -6.91 18.24
CA SER A 133 16.36 -7.25 19.44
C SER A 133 17.59 -6.34 19.60
N ASN A 134 17.51 -5.42 20.56
CA ASN A 134 18.66 -4.71 21.15
C ASN A 134 19.43 -5.63 22.10
#